data_AF-A0A8J5CTF6-F1
#
_entry.id   AF-A0A8J5CTF6-F1
#
_cell.length_a   1.000
_cell.length_b   1.000
_cell.length_c   1.000
_cell.angle_alpha   90.00
_cell.angle_beta   90.00
_cell.angle_gamma   90.00
#
_symmetry.space_group_name_H-M   'P 1'
#
loop_
_entity.id
_entity.type
_entity.pdbx_description
1 polymer ?
#
loop_
_entity_poly.entity_id
_entity_poly.type
_entity_poly.pdbx_seq_one_letter_code
_entity_poly.pdbx_strand_id
1 'polypeptide(L)'
;MHATGAGYKQLVVALGLAVASVSSKGSTFRWDSAAPHGLLRAAGGGVGVYRRLIALKPAQDVTDDTLEDLQIRYHKPNEQPAQPSLQWCNAGGLVAYRDPGVLAAIRECVAE
;
A
#
# COMPACT_ATOMS: atom_id res chain seq x y z
N MET A 1 16.50 -4.12 0.51
CA MET A 1 16.72 -4.74 -0.82
C MET A 1 15.93 -3.95 -1.87
N HIS A 2 16.48 -3.72 -3.06
CA HIS A 2 15.80 -3.00 -4.14
C HIS A 2 15.42 -3.96 -5.27
N ALA A 3 14.23 -3.76 -5.84
CA ALA A 3 13.75 -4.50 -7.00
C ALA A 3 12.99 -3.54 -7.95
N THR A 4 13.05 -3.84 -9.24
CA THR A 4 12.30 -3.14 -10.28
C THR A 4 10.91 -3.76 -10.47
N GLY A 5 9.99 -3.00 -11.06
CA GLY A 5 8.61 -3.45 -11.31
C GLY A 5 7.69 -3.25 -10.10
N ALA A 6 6.68 -2.40 -10.26
CA ALA A 6 5.67 -2.15 -9.22
C ALA A 6 4.83 -3.42 -8.93
N GLY A 7 4.39 -4.12 -9.97
CA GLY A 7 3.66 -5.38 -9.84
C GLY A 7 4.52 -6.50 -9.24
N TYR A 8 5.77 -6.64 -9.69
CA TYR A 8 6.69 -7.66 -9.18
C TYR A 8 6.92 -7.53 -7.67
N LYS A 9 7.21 -6.30 -7.19
CA LYS A 9 7.39 -6.04 -5.76
C LYS A 9 6.19 -6.45 -4.90
N GLN A 10 4.97 -6.26 -5.40
CA GLN A 10 3.75 -6.68 -4.69
C GLN A 10 3.54 -8.20 -4.79
N LEU A 11 3.85 -8.79 -5.95
CA LEU A 11 3.74 -10.24 -6.17
C LEU A 11 4.65 -11.03 -5.23
N VAL A 12 5.91 -10.61 -5.05
CA VAL A 12 6.83 -11.32 -4.13
C VAL A 12 6.35 -11.26 -2.68
N VAL A 13 5.61 -10.21 -2.28
CA VAL A 13 4.95 -10.17 -0.97
C VAL A 13 3.79 -11.16 -0.92
N ALA A 14 2.95 -11.20 -1.96
CA ALA A 14 1.83 -12.16 -2.03
C ALA A 14 2.32 -13.62 -1.94
N LEU A 15 3.45 -13.92 -2.58
CA LEU A 15 4.10 -15.23 -2.54
C LEU A 15 4.78 -15.55 -1.20
N GLY A 16 4.92 -14.57 -0.29
CA GLY A 16 5.63 -14.73 0.98
C GLY A 16 7.16 -14.73 0.86
N LEU A 17 7.70 -14.27 -0.27
CA LEU A 17 9.15 -14.12 -0.48
C LEU A 17 9.70 -12.82 0.12
N ALA A 18 8.83 -11.86 0.39
CA ALA A 18 9.13 -10.63 1.12
C ALA A 18 8.03 -10.35 2.14
N VAL A 19 8.40 -9.77 3.29
CA VAL A 19 7.44 -9.44 4.37
C VAL A 19 6.49 -8.33 3.94
N ALA A 20 7.03 -7.31 3.27
CA ALA A 20 6.27 -6.20 2.74
C ALA A 20 7.02 -5.49 1.60
N SER A 21 6.30 -4.65 0.85
CA SER A 21 6.90 -3.74 -0.12
C SER A 21 6.37 -2.32 0.12
N VAL A 22 7.28 -1.35 0.15
CA VAL A 22 6.95 0.06 0.40
C VAL A 22 7.33 0.91 -0.81
N SER A 23 6.44 1.80 -1.20
CA SER A 23 6.67 2.85 -2.19
C SER A 23 6.13 4.16 -1.64
N SER A 24 7.01 5.07 -1.22
CA SER A 24 6.62 6.35 -0.63
C SER A 24 6.15 7.39 -1.66
N LYS A 25 6.46 7.18 -2.94
CA LYS A 25 6.14 8.09 -4.04
C LYS A 25 4.87 7.65 -4.77
N GLY A 26 4.10 8.62 -5.28
CA GLY A 26 2.94 8.38 -6.13
C GLY A 26 3.26 8.17 -7.61
N SER A 27 4.36 7.46 -7.91
CA SER A 27 4.82 7.21 -9.28
C SER A 27 4.26 5.92 -9.89
N THR A 28 3.39 5.22 -9.17
CA THR A 28 2.66 4.04 -9.64
C THR A 28 1.20 4.40 -9.84
N PHE A 29 0.47 3.59 -10.60
CA PHE A 29 -0.93 3.80 -10.95
C PHE A 29 -1.81 2.64 -10.48
N ARG A 30 -3.13 2.85 -10.54
CA ARG A 30 -4.11 1.82 -10.16
C ARG A 30 -3.90 0.49 -10.87
N TRP A 31 -3.54 0.52 -12.16
CA TRP A 31 -3.27 -0.70 -12.94
C TRP A 31 -1.99 -1.44 -12.51
N ASP A 32 -1.04 -0.77 -11.84
CA ASP A 32 0.17 -1.43 -11.33
C ASP A 32 -0.09 -2.27 -10.07
N SER A 33 -1.20 -2.02 -9.36
CA SER A 33 -1.50 -2.64 -8.07
C SER A 33 -2.79 -3.45 -8.04
N ALA A 34 -3.72 -3.27 -8.99
CA ALA A 34 -5.03 -3.93 -8.97
C ALA A 34 -4.93 -5.46 -8.86
N ALA A 35 -4.18 -6.11 -9.76
CA ALA A 35 -4.05 -7.56 -9.75
C ALA A 35 -3.30 -8.09 -8.52
N PRO A 36 -2.11 -7.56 -8.13
CA PRO A 36 -1.44 -7.99 -6.91
C PRO A 36 -2.26 -7.76 -5.64
N HIS A 37 -3.03 -6.68 -5.57
CA HIS A 37 -3.88 -6.40 -4.43
C HIS A 37 -4.97 -7.46 -4.26
N GLY A 38 -5.60 -7.91 -5.35
CA GLY A 38 -6.56 -9.03 -5.29
C GLY A 38 -5.93 -10.31 -4.71
N LEU A 39 -4.70 -10.64 -5.14
CA LEU A 39 -3.95 -11.78 -4.60
C LEU A 39 -3.62 -11.61 -3.11
N LEU A 40 -3.19 -10.42 -2.70
CA LEU A 40 -2.89 -10.12 -1.31
C LEU A 40 -4.14 -10.21 -0.44
N ARG A 41 -5.29 -9.70 -0.90
CA ARG A 41 -6.58 -9.83 -0.18
C ARG A 41 -6.98 -11.29 0.00
N ALA A 42 -6.84 -12.10 -1.04
CA ALA A 42 -7.11 -13.54 -0.95
C ALA A 42 -6.17 -14.27 0.04
N ALA A 43 -4.97 -13.72 0.29
CA ALA A 43 -4.00 -14.25 1.23
C ALA A 43 -4.10 -13.66 2.65
N GLY A 44 -5.11 -12.83 2.95
CA GLY A 44 -5.31 -12.19 4.26
C GLY A 44 -4.60 -10.84 4.44
N GLY A 45 -3.92 -10.36 3.39
CA GLY A 45 -3.19 -9.10 3.38
C GLY A 45 -3.92 -7.98 2.64
N GLY A 46 -3.15 -7.02 2.13
CA GLY A 46 -3.70 -5.90 1.37
C GLY A 46 -2.67 -4.97 0.76
N VAL A 47 -3.17 -3.93 0.11
CA VAL A 47 -2.36 -2.82 -0.41
C VAL A 47 -2.93 -1.52 0.14
N GLY A 48 -2.22 -0.95 1.11
CA GLY A 48 -2.59 0.29 1.79
C GLY A 48 -1.95 1.54 1.19
N VAL A 49 -2.54 2.70 1.49
CA VAL A 49 -1.95 4.01 1.19
C VAL A 49 -0.84 4.31 2.21
N TYR A 50 0.41 4.37 1.75
CA TYR A 50 1.59 4.58 2.61
C TYR A 50 1.46 5.84 3.49
N ARG A 51 1.07 6.98 2.90
CA ARG A 51 0.90 8.24 3.66
C ARG A 51 -0.18 8.17 4.74
N ARG A 52 -1.20 7.31 4.58
CA ARG A 52 -2.22 7.12 5.63
C ARG A 52 -1.66 6.29 6.78
N LEU A 53 -0.89 5.23 6.47
CA LEU A 53 -0.25 4.39 7.48
C LEU A 53 0.64 5.21 8.42
N ILE A 54 1.51 6.06 7.88
CA ILE A 54 2.43 6.90 8.69
C ILE A 54 1.71 8.03 9.43
N ALA A 55 0.50 8.41 9.02
CA ALA A 55 -0.31 9.42 9.68
C ALA A 55 -1.14 8.87 10.86
N LEU A 56 -1.19 7.53 11.04
CA LEU A 56 -1.86 6.92 12.18
C LEU A 56 -1.13 7.25 13.48
N LYS A 57 -1.89 7.53 14.54
CA LYS A 57 -1.31 7.83 15.85
C LYS A 57 -0.64 6.57 16.45
N PRO A 58 0.46 6.72 17.21
CA PRO A 58 1.19 5.58 17.79
C PRO A 58 0.32 4.66 18.64
N ALA A 59 -0.60 5.24 19.42
CA ALA A 59 -1.51 4.55 20.34
C ALA A 59 -2.83 4.08 19.71
N GLN A 60 -2.99 4.16 18.38
CA GLN A 60 -4.18 3.68 17.70
C GLN A 60 -4.01 2.18 17.40
N ASP A 61 -4.87 1.35 17.99
CA ASP A 61 -4.96 -0.06 17.65
C ASP A 61 -5.27 -0.20 16.16
N VAL A 62 -4.56 -1.12 15.50
CA VAL A 62 -4.83 -1.50 14.12
C VAL A 62 -6.06 -2.42 14.13
N THR A 63 -7.24 -1.82 14.10
CA THR A 63 -8.52 -2.53 13.98
C THR A 63 -8.79 -2.93 12.52
N ASP A 64 -9.74 -3.84 12.30
CA ASP A 64 -10.20 -4.20 10.96
C ASP A 64 -10.71 -2.98 10.17
N ASP A 65 -11.42 -2.06 10.83
CA ASP A 65 -11.85 -0.80 10.22
C ASP A 65 -10.66 0.07 9.80
N THR A 66 -9.63 0.16 10.66
CA THR A 66 -8.40 0.89 10.33
C THR A 66 -7.71 0.25 9.13
N LEU A 67 -7.65 -1.10 9.07
CA LEU A 67 -7.07 -1.83 7.95
C LEU A 67 -7.84 -1.60 6.64
N GLU A 68 -9.17 -1.54 6.70
CA GLU A 68 -10.01 -1.27 5.52
C GLU A 68 -9.86 0.18 5.03
N ASP A 69 -9.78 1.15 5.95
CA ASP A 69 -9.57 2.57 5.63
C ASP A 69 -8.19 2.85 5.02
N LEU A 70 -7.20 2.04 5.35
CA LEU A 70 -5.88 2.08 4.72
C LEU A 70 -5.91 1.62 3.27
N GLN A 71 -6.84 0.75 2.85
CA GLN A 71 -6.81 0.13 1.51
C GLN A 71 -6.90 1.18 0.39
N ILE A 72 -6.15 0.92 -0.68
CA ILE A 72 -6.33 1.67 -1.93
C ILE A 72 -7.66 1.31 -2.59
N ARG A 73 -8.30 2.31 -3.20
CA ARG A 73 -9.57 2.15 -3.93
C ARG A 73 -9.36 2.39 -5.42
N TYR A 74 -9.99 1.55 -6.24
CA TYR A 74 -9.83 1.57 -7.70
C TYR A 74 -10.97 2.26 -8.44
N HIS A 75 -12.12 2.47 -7.80
CA HIS A 75 -13.32 3.03 -8.43
C HIS A 75 -13.41 4.56 -8.31
N LYS A 76 -12.48 5.22 -7.61
CA LYS A 76 -12.45 6.68 -7.43
C LYS A 76 -11.12 7.26 -7.92
N PRO A 77 -11.15 8.30 -8.77
CA PRO A 77 -9.95 9.05 -9.12
C PRO A 77 -9.47 9.88 -7.92
N ASN A 78 -8.24 10.40 -8.01
CA ASN A 78 -7.78 11.44 -7.09
C ASN A 78 -8.59 12.72 -7.32
N GLU A 79 -9.05 13.37 -6.25
CA GLU A 79 -9.94 14.55 -6.33
C GLU A 79 -9.24 15.80 -6.90
N GLN A 80 -7.95 15.99 -6.58
CA GLN A 80 -7.17 17.15 -6.98
C GLN A 80 -5.78 16.71 -7.49
N PRO A 81 -5.69 16.12 -8.69
CA PRO A 81 -4.40 15.72 -9.23
C PRO A 81 -3.60 16.95 -9.70
N ALA A 82 -2.28 16.92 -9.53
CA ALA A 82 -1.40 18.00 -10.00
C ALA A 82 -1.46 18.22 -11.54
N GLN A 83 -1.82 17.18 -12.28
CA GLN A 83 -2.05 17.22 -13.73
C GLN A 83 -3.01 16.09 -14.14
N PRO A 84 -3.74 16.20 -15.26
CA PRO A 84 -4.75 15.21 -15.66
C PRO A 84 -4.21 13.77 -15.78
N SER A 85 -2.98 13.60 -16.25
CA SER A 85 -2.36 12.27 -16.37
C SER A 85 -2.10 11.57 -15.05
N LEU A 86 -2.15 12.28 -13.91
CA LEU A 86 -1.98 11.73 -12.56
C LEU A 86 -3.32 11.40 -11.86
N GLN A 87 -4.44 11.49 -12.57
CA GLN A 87 -5.77 11.26 -11.99
C GLN A 87 -5.90 9.88 -11.31
N TRP A 88 -5.19 8.87 -11.83
CA TRP A 88 -5.22 7.49 -11.33
C TRP A 88 -3.91 7.05 -10.68
N CYS A 89 -3.02 7.98 -10.35
CA CYS A 89 -1.79 7.64 -9.65
C CYS A 89 -2.10 7.24 -8.19
N ASN A 90 -1.25 6.39 -7.62
CA ASN A 90 -1.27 6.06 -6.20
C ASN A 90 -0.62 7.21 -5.40
N ALA A 91 -1.23 8.40 -5.40
CA ALA A 91 -0.61 9.66 -4.95
C ALA A 91 0.03 9.59 -3.55
N GLY A 92 -0.59 8.87 -2.62
CA GLY A 92 -0.08 8.68 -1.26
C GLY A 92 0.97 7.58 -1.10
N GLY A 93 1.49 7.02 -2.19
CA GLY A 93 2.35 5.83 -2.14
C GLY A 93 1.58 4.56 -1.78
N LEU A 94 2.30 3.45 -1.75
CA LEU A 94 1.76 2.10 -1.48
C LEU A 94 2.56 1.40 -0.38
N VAL A 95 1.85 0.63 0.44
CA VAL A 95 2.41 -0.42 1.29
C VAL A 95 1.67 -1.72 0.99
N ALA A 96 2.39 -2.72 0.51
CA ALA A 96 1.83 -4.05 0.28
C ALA A 96 2.32 -5.00 1.37
N TYR A 97 1.41 -5.76 1.95
CA TYR A 97 1.67 -6.66 3.06
C TYR A 97 0.80 -7.90 2.93
N ARG A 98 1.32 -9.04 3.38
CA ARG A 98 0.57 -10.31 3.44
C ARG A 98 -0.06 -10.53 4.82
N ASP A 99 0.64 -10.14 5.87
CA ASP A 99 0.19 -10.21 7.26
C ASP A 99 0.01 -8.77 7.79
N PRO A 100 -1.20 -8.36 8.23
CA PRO A 100 -1.42 -7.04 8.81
C PRO A 100 -0.53 -6.71 10.02
N GLY A 101 -0.07 -7.72 10.76
CA GLY A 101 0.78 -7.53 11.95
C GLY A 101 2.09 -6.81 11.68
N VAL A 102 2.56 -6.80 10.43
CA VAL A 102 3.82 -6.16 10.03
C VAL A 102 3.70 -4.63 9.89
N LEU A 103 2.48 -4.09 9.82
CA LEU A 103 2.24 -2.67 9.55
C LEU A 103 2.75 -1.76 10.68
N ALA A 104 2.66 -2.22 11.93
CA ALA A 104 3.17 -1.47 13.09
C ALA A 104 4.69 -1.30 13.00
N ALA A 105 5.41 -2.41 12.74
CA ALA A 105 6.87 -2.39 12.58
C ALA A 105 7.30 -1.52 11.39
N ILE A 106 6.60 -1.62 10.25
CA ILE A 106 6.89 -0.77 9.08
C ILE A 106 6.75 0.71 9.45
N ARG A 107 5.66 1.08 10.13
CA ARG A 107 5.39 2.47 10.54
C ARG A 107 6.52 3.00 11.44
N GLU A 108 6.98 2.21 12.40
CA GLU A 108 8.09 2.59 13.28
C GLU A 108 9.39 2.80 12.50
N CYS A 109 9.72 1.90 11.56
CA CYS A 109 10.94 2.01 10.76
C CYS A 109 10.96 3.14 9.73
N VAL A 110 9.80 3.67 9.33
CA VAL A 110 9.71 4.76 8.33
C VAL A 110 9.32 6.12 8.92
N ALA A 111 9.20 6.23 10.25
CA ALA A 111 8.92 7.47 10.97
C ALA A 111 10.18 8.31 11.30
N GLU A 112 11.38 7.81 10.99
CA GLU A 112 12.65 8.55 11.03
C GLU A 112 12.89 9.39 9.75
#